data_AF-A0A350NNX5-F1
#
_entry.id   AF-A0A350NNX5-F1
#
_cell.length_a   1.000
_cell.length_b   1.000
_cell.length_c   1.000
_cell.angle_alpha   90.00
_cell.angle_beta   90.00
_cell.angle_gamma   90.00
#
_symmetry.space_group_name_H-M   'P 1'
#
loop_
_entity.id
_entity.type
_entity.pdbx_description
1 polymer ?
#
loop_
_entity_poly.entity_id
_entity_poly.type
_entity_poly.pdbx_seq_one_letter_code
_entity_poly.pdbx_strand_id
1 'polypeptide(L)' 'DHVLFAKYSGTEVKINGEEYLVLKESDILAIVQD' A
#
# COMPACT_ATOMS: atom_id res chain seq x y z
N ASP A 1 -9.40 -1.41 -7.56
CA ASP A 1 -9.64 -0.29 -6.65
C ASP A 1 -8.33 0.44 -6.37
N HIS A 2 -8.33 1.75 -6.54
CA HIS A 2 -7.20 2.59 -6.14
C HIS A 2 -7.44 3.11 -4.73
N VAL A 3 -6.40 3.15 -3.91
CA VAL A 3 -6.54 3.57 -2.50
C VAL A 3 -5.47 4.60 -2.15
N LEU A 4 -5.83 5.51 -1.24
CA LEU A 4 -4.89 6.42 -0.59
C LEU A 4 -4.46 5.80 0.74
N PHE A 5 -3.16 5.79 1.00
CA PHE A 5 -2.57 5.31 2.25
C PHE A 5 -1.59 6.34 2.83
N ALA A 6 -1.23 6.20 4.10
CA ALA A 6 -0.33 7.14 4.76
C ALA A 6 1.08 7.12 4.13
N LYS A 7 1.63 8.31 3.82
CA LYS A 7 2.89 8.47 3.06
C LYS A 7 4.12 7.72 3.61
N TYR A 8 4.16 7.44 4.92
CA TYR A 8 5.30 6.80 5.58
C TYR A 8 4.93 5.47 6.25
N SER A 9 3.79 4.87 5.87
CA SER A 9 3.40 3.54 6.36
C SER A 9 3.81 2.44 5.38
N GLY A 10 4.04 1.26 5.92
CA GLY A 10 4.30 0.04 5.16
C GLY A 10 5.75 -0.43 5.18
N THR A 11 5.95 -1.65 4.67
CA THR A 11 7.26 -2.28 4.54
C THR A 11 7.48 -2.69 3.09
N GLU A 12 8.57 -2.25 2.50
CA GLU A 12 9.00 -2.69 1.17
C GLU A 12 9.61 -4.09 1.26
N VAL A 13 9.16 -5.00 0.39
CA VAL A 13 9.67 -6.37 0.30
C VAL A 13 9.91 -6.76 -1.16
N LYS A 14 10.96 -7.54 -1.39
CA LYS A 14 11.27 -8.10 -2.71
C LYS A 14 10.95 -9.59 -2.72
N ILE A 15 10.08 -10.02 -3.63
CA ILE A 15 9.70 -11.42 -3.80
C ILE A 15 9.81 -11.75 -5.28
N ASN A 16 10.58 -12.79 -5.63
CA ASN A 16 10.80 -13.24 -7.01
C ASN A 16 11.25 -12.15 -8.00
N GLY A 17 11.96 -11.13 -7.50
CA GLY A 17 12.45 -10.00 -8.31
C GLY A 17 11.48 -8.83 -8.45
N GLU A 18 10.27 -8.95 -7.93
CA GLU A 18 9.28 -7.86 -7.90
C GLU A 18 9.27 -7.15 -6.54
N GLU A 19 9.05 -5.84 -6.58
CA GLU A 19 8.93 -4.97 -5.41
C GLU A 19 7.47 -4.84 -5.00
N TYR A 20 7.19 -5.10 -3.72
CA TYR A 20 5.86 -4.99 -3.12
C TYR A 20 5.92 -4.07 -1.90
N LEU A 21 4.82 -3.36 -1.66
CA LEU A 21 4.62 -2.58 -0.44
C LEU A 21 3.54 -3.26 0.41
N VAL A 22 3.93 -3.78 1.57
CA VAL A 22 2.99 -4.39 2.52
C VAL A 22 2.46 -3.31 3.45
N LEU A 23 1.13 -3.16 3.51
CA LEU A 23 0.43 -2.18 4.34
C LEU A 23 -0.49 -2.88 5.34
N LYS A 24 -0.71 -2.26 6.50
CA LYS A 24 -1.82 -2.69 7.38
C LYS A 24 -3.11 -2.08 6.88
N GLU A 25 -4.23 -2.75 7.13
CA GLU A 25 -5.55 -2.24 6.76
C GLU A 25 -5.82 -0.85 7.37
N SER A 26 -5.35 -0.62 8.60
CA SER A 26 -5.47 0.67 9.30
C SER A 26 -4.75 1.83 8.61
N ASP A 27 -3.83 1.54 7.68
CA ASP A 27 -3.06 2.56 6.96
C ASP A 27 -3.81 3.06 5.72
N ILE A 28 -4.93 2.42 5.35
CA ILE A 28 -5.80 2.82 4.23
C ILE A 28 -6.70 3.98 4.67
N LEU A 29 -6.61 5.11 3.98
CA LEU A 29 -7.33 6.34 4.30
C LEU A 29 -8.62 6.49 3.49
N ALA A 30 -8.61 6.09 2.22
CA ALA A 30 -9.75 6.20 1.33
C ALA A 30 -9.63 5.28 0.11
N ILE A 31 -10.78 4.96 -0.50
CA ILE A 31 -10.88 4.33 -1.83
C ILE A 31 -11.16 5.44 -2.84
N VAL A 32 -10.42 5.46 -3.94
CA VAL A 32 -10.61 6.37 -5.07
C VAL A 32 -11.50 5.67 -6.10
N GLN A 33 -12.59 6.33 -6.49
CA GLN A 33 -13.47 5.93 -7.59
C GLN A 33 -13.31 6.93 -8.74
N ASP A 34 -13.23 6.42 -9.95
CA ASP A 34 -13.25 7.20 -11.20
C ASP A 34 -14.69 7.52 -11.64
#